data_AF-A0A352J4K9-F1
#
_entry.id   AF-A0A352J4K9-F1
#
_cell.length_a   1.000
_cell.length_b   1.000
_cell.length_c   1.000
_cell.angle_alpha   90.00
_cell.angle_beta   90.00
_cell.angle_gamma   90.00
#
_symmetry.space_group_name_H-M   'P 1'
#
loop_
_entity.id
_entity.type
_entity.pdbx_description
1 polymer ?
#
loop_
_entity_poly.entity_id
_entity_poly.type
_entity_poly.pdbx_seq_one_letter_code
_entity_poly.pdbx_strand_id
1 'polypeptide(L)'
;HNLWWVWNEEAKDIFDLLDYEEYEKCGKNPVALLQNLRTEKTEEILKNADLMARIGRLHQSYKNYIGTPFDADRPSIAYFSMEYG
;
A
#
# COMPACT_ATOMS: atom_id res chain seq x y z
N HIS A 1 -4.32 10.72 3.87
CA HIS A 1 -3.98 9.46 3.19
C HIS A 1 -2.74 9.68 2.33
N ASN A 2 -1.79 8.73 2.32
CA ASN A 2 -0.59 8.79 1.46
C ASN A 2 -0.81 7.87 0.23
N LEU A 3 -0.46 8.34 -0.96
CA LEU A 3 -0.63 7.62 -2.24
C LEU A 3 0.64 6.90 -2.71
N TRP A 4 1.68 6.78 -1.88
CA TRP A 4 2.96 6.14 -2.19
C TRP A 4 2.81 4.74 -2.81
N TRP A 5 1.82 3.98 -2.35
CA TRP A 5 1.52 2.65 -2.87
C TRP A 5 1.13 2.63 -4.36
N VAL A 6 0.60 3.73 -4.91
CA VAL A 6 0.20 3.84 -6.33
C VAL A 6 1.41 3.72 -7.26
N TRP A 7 2.59 4.10 -6.75
CA TRP A 7 3.86 4.15 -7.49
C TRP A 7 4.76 2.96 -7.13
N ASN A 8 4.28 2.07 -6.25
CA ASN A 8 5.02 0.91 -5.78
C ASN A 8 4.33 -0.38 -6.26
N GLU A 9 4.91 -1.00 -7.28
CA GLU A 9 4.36 -2.24 -7.85
C GLU A 9 4.36 -3.39 -6.83
N GLU A 10 5.37 -3.51 -5.96
CA GLU A 10 5.40 -4.55 -4.92
C GLU A 10 4.24 -4.37 -3.92
N ALA A 11 3.83 -3.14 -3.63
CA ALA A 11 2.66 -2.87 -2.80
C ALA A 11 1.37 -3.38 -3.46
N LYS A 12 1.20 -3.13 -4.76
CA LYS A 12 0.04 -3.61 -5.53
C LYS A 12 0.00 -5.13 -5.58
N ASP A 13 1.13 -5.75 -5.89
CA ASP A 13 1.27 -7.21 -5.91
C ASP A 13 0.89 -7.84 -4.56
N ILE A 14 1.30 -7.21 -3.44
CA ILE A 14 0.92 -7.67 -2.11
C ILE A 14 -0.58 -7.54 -1.89
N PHE A 15 -1.23 -6.44 -2.29
CA PHE A 15 -2.68 -6.30 -2.17
C PHE A 15 -3.45 -7.34 -3.00
N ASP A 16 -3.01 -7.61 -4.22
CA ASP A 16 -3.56 -8.68 -5.06
C ASP A 16 -3.41 -10.07 -4.39
N LEU A 17 -2.30 -10.31 -3.69
CA LEU A 17 -2.05 -11.57 -2.98
C LEU A 17 -2.83 -11.73 -1.68
N LEU A 18 -3.28 -10.63 -1.05
CA LEU A 18 -4.04 -10.68 0.20
C LEU A 18 -5.45 -11.23 -0.05
N ASP A 19 -6.17 -10.63 -0.99
CA ASP A 19 -7.49 -11.11 -1.44
C ASP A 19 -7.82 -10.46 -2.79
N TYR A 20 -7.48 -11.15 -3.88
CA TYR A 20 -7.68 -10.65 -5.24
C TYR A 20 -9.15 -10.29 -5.53
N GLU A 21 -10.09 -11.14 -5.11
CA GLU A 21 -11.52 -10.93 -5.39
C GLU A 21 -12.04 -9.69 -4.66
N GLU A 22 -11.70 -9.53 -3.39
CA GLU A 22 -12.12 -8.35 -2.63
C GLU A 22 -11.39 -7.09 -3.11
N TYR A 23 -10.12 -7.20 -3.53
CA TYR A 23 -9.36 -6.06 -4.03
C TYR A 23 -9.93 -5.54 -5.35
N GLU A 24 -10.30 -6.41 -6.30
CA GLU A 24 -11.00 -6.01 -7.52
C GLU A 24 -12.38 -5.42 -7.20
N LYS A 25 -13.14 -6.07 -6.31
CA LYS A 25 -14.50 -5.64 -5.95
C LYS A 25 -14.54 -4.26 -5.29
N CYS A 26 -13.53 -3.92 -4.48
CA CYS A 26 -13.42 -2.59 -3.88
C CYS A 26 -12.71 -1.56 -4.78
N GLY A 27 -12.50 -1.88 -6.07
CA GLY A 27 -11.90 -0.97 -7.05
C GLY A 27 -10.42 -0.71 -6.82
N LYS A 28 -9.66 -1.73 -6.40
CA LYS A 28 -8.25 -1.66 -6.03
C LYS A 28 -7.96 -0.67 -4.91
N ASN A 29 -8.90 -0.50 -3.97
CA ASN A 29 -8.73 0.33 -2.79
C ASN A 29 -8.11 -0.48 -1.64
N PRO A 30 -6.83 -0.27 -1.29
CA PRO A 30 -6.16 -1.07 -0.26
C PRO A 30 -6.74 -0.85 1.15
N VAL A 31 -7.35 0.32 1.43
CA VAL A 31 -7.99 0.57 2.73
C VAL A 31 -9.26 -0.25 2.87
N ALA A 32 -10.09 -0.25 1.82
CA ALA A 32 -11.33 -1.03 1.80
C ALA A 32 -11.05 -2.53 1.83
N LEU A 33 -10.05 -3.01 1.08
CA LEU A 33 -9.56 -4.39 1.14
C LEU A 33 -9.26 -4.83 2.58
N LEU A 34 -8.44 -4.05 3.29
CA LEU A 34 -8.03 -4.39 4.65
C LEU A 34 -9.19 -4.33 5.66
N GLN A 35 -10.18 -3.46 5.43
CA GLN A 35 -11.38 -3.37 6.27
C GLN A 35 -12.34 -4.54 6.04
N ASN A 36 -12.38 -5.08 4.81
CA ASN A 36 -13.26 -6.17 4.41
C ASN A 36 -12.60 -7.55 4.49
N LEU A 37 -11.34 -7.61 4.93
CA LEU A 37 -10.58 -8.86 5.02
C LEU A 37 -11.30 -9.83 5.96
N ARG A 38 -11.64 -11.00 5.43
CA ARG A 38 -12.33 -12.04 6.21
C ARG A 38 -11.38 -12.68 7.22
N THR A 39 -11.92 -13.18 8.32
CA THR A 39 -11.14 -13.85 9.36
C THR A 39 -10.37 -15.05 8.81
N GLU A 40 -10.99 -15.86 7.94
CA GLU A 40 -10.30 -17.03 7.36
C GLU A 40 -9.07 -16.62 6.53
N LYS A 41 -9.21 -15.58 5.71
CA LYS A 41 -8.11 -15.03 4.90
C LYS A 41 -7.00 -14.46 5.77
N THR A 42 -7.36 -13.74 6.84
CA THR A 42 -6.40 -13.22 7.82
C THR A 42 -5.58 -14.35 8.43
N GLU A 43 -6.21 -15.46 8.82
CA GLU A 43 -5.49 -16.62 9.36
C GLU A 43 -4.59 -17.30 8.32
N GLU A 44 -5.04 -17.42 7.07
CA GLU A 44 -4.22 -17.95 5.96
C GLU A 44 -2.95 -17.10 5.77
N ILE A 45 -3.09 -15.78 5.75
CA ILE A 45 -1.98 -14.83 5.61
C ILE A 45 -1.01 -14.97 6.78
N LEU A 46 -1.52 -15.03 8.02
CA LEU A 46 -0.69 -15.18 9.21
C LEU A 46 0.10 -16.51 9.24
N LYS A 47 -0.44 -17.57 8.63
CA LYS A 47 0.23 -18.87 8.50
C LYS A 47 1.25 -18.90 7.35
N ASN A 48 1.20 -17.95 6.42
CA ASN A 48 2.11 -17.85 5.30
C ASN A 48 3.34 -16.99 5.65
N ALA A 49 4.42 -17.63 6.09
CA ALA A 49 5.65 -16.96 6.52
C ALA A 49 6.31 -16.13 5.40
N ASP A 50 6.27 -16.60 4.14
CA ASP A 50 6.87 -15.90 3.01
C ASP A 50 6.13 -14.59 2.69
N LEU A 51 4.80 -14.64 2.70
CA LEU A 51 3.96 -13.45 2.51
C LEU A 51 4.14 -12.45 3.65
N MET A 52 4.16 -12.92 4.90
CA MET A 52 4.40 -12.07 6.06
C MET A 52 5.78 -11.39 6.01
N ALA A 53 6.82 -12.11 5.56
CA ALA A 53 8.14 -11.52 5.37
C ALA A 53 8.15 -10.44 4.27
N ARG A 54 7.42 -10.64 3.16
CA ARG A 54 7.26 -9.64 2.10
C ARG A 54 6.53 -8.39 2.61
N ILE A 55 5.42 -8.55 3.32
CA ILE A 55 4.68 -7.45 3.96
C ILE A 55 5.59 -6.68 4.92
N GLY A 56 6.39 -7.37 5.72
CA GLY A 56 7.34 -6.75 6.64
C GLY A 56 8.39 -5.88 5.93
N ARG A 57 8.98 -6.39 4.84
CA ARG A 57 9.94 -5.62 4.02
C ARG A 57 9.31 -4.39 3.38
N LEU A 58 8.12 -4.55 2.79
CA LEU A 58 7.38 -3.43 2.20
C LEU A 58 7.08 -2.36 3.25
N HIS A 59 6.61 -2.77 4.43
CA HIS A 59 6.30 -1.85 5.51
C HIS A 59 7.54 -1.11 6.01
N GLN A 60 8.70 -1.77 6.08
CA GLN A 60 9.96 -1.10 6.41
C GLN A 60 10.37 -0.09 5.33
N SER A 61 10.23 -0.45 4.04
CA SER A 61 10.50 0.46 2.92
C SER A 61 9.60 1.72 2.98
N TYR A 62 8.31 1.52 3.26
CA TYR A 62 7.37 2.61 3.49
C TYR A 62 7.79 3.52 4.65
N LYS A 63 8.16 2.94 5.81
CA LYS A 63 8.62 3.71 6.96
C LYS A 63 9.86 4.54 6.66
N ASN A 64 10.82 3.96 5.92
CA ASN A 64 12.03 4.67 5.50
C ASN A 64 11.69 5.84 4.57
N TYR A 65 10.77 5.65 3.64
CA TYR A 65 10.32 6.69 2.72
C TYR A 65 9.66 7.87 3.47
N ILE A 66 8.69 7.58 4.35
CA ILE A 66 8.00 8.61 5.14
C ILE A 66 8.91 9.29 6.15
N GLY A 67 9.87 8.55 6.70
CA GLY A 67 10.86 9.06 7.65
C GLY A 67 11.97 9.89 7.02
N THR A 68 12.02 9.99 5.69
CA THR A 68 13.02 10.81 5.00
C THR A 68 12.71 12.29 5.27
N PRO A 69 13.65 13.06 5.86
CA PRO A 69 13.43 14.47 6.14
C PRO A 69 13.27 15.27 4.84
N PHE A 70 12.55 16.37 4.93
CA PHE A 70 12.39 17.30 3.82
C PHE A 70 13.76 17.88 3.41
N ASP A 71 14.10 17.74 2.13
CA ASP A 71 15.32 18.30 1.55
C ASP A 71 15.08 19.78 1.23
N ALA A 72 15.71 20.67 1.99
CA ALA A 72 15.54 22.12 1.86
C ALA A 72 16.28 22.71 0.65
N ASP A 73 17.26 22.00 0.09
CA ASP A 73 18.03 22.46 -1.07
C ASP A 73 17.34 22.09 -2.39
N ARG A 74 16.40 21.13 -2.35
CA ARG A 74 15.64 20.69 -3.53
C ARG A 74 14.40 21.56 -3.70
N PRO A 75 14.21 22.22 -4.86
CA PRO A 75 13.02 23.03 -5.10
C PRO A 75 11.76 22.16 -5.05
N SER A 76 10.78 22.59 -4.25
CA SER A 76 9.48 21.93 -4.12
C SER A 76 8.70 22.00 -5.43
N ILE A 77 8.28 20.85 -5.96
CA ILE A 77 7.34 20.77 -7.08
C ILE A 77 5.95 20.54 -6.50
N ALA A 78 5.05 21.52 -6.65
CA ALA A 78 3.63 21.34 -6.35
C ALA A 78 2.91 21.00 -7.66
N TYR A 79 2.36 19.78 -7.75
CA TYR A 79 1.47 19.41 -8.85
C TYR A 79 0.05 19.84 -8.51
N PHE A 80 -0.46 20.82 -9.26
CA PHE A 80 -1.86 21.22 -9.24
C PHE A 80 -2.55 20.57 -10.45
N SER A 81 -3.50 19.66 -10.21
CA SER A 81 -4.40 19.15 -11.26
C SER A 81 -5.66 20.01 -11.31
N MET A 82 -6.06 20.47 -12.49
CA MET A 82 -7.23 21.36 -12.69
C MET A 82 -8.60 20.65 -12.62
N GLU A 83 -8.63 19.38 -12.22
CA GLU A 83 -9.85 18.57 -12.17
C GLU A 83 -10.64 18.68 -10.85
N TYR A 84 -10.15 19.48 -9.89
CA TYR A 84 -10.93 19.96 -8.75
C TYR A 84 -10.67 21.45 -8.53
N GLY A 85 -11.48 22.28 -9.22
CA GLY A 85 -11.74 23.67 -8.85
C GLY A 85 -13.01 23.79 -8.03
#